data_AF-A0A7J6V4J0-F1
#
_entry.id   AF-A0A7J6V4J0-F1
#
_cell.length_a   1.000
_cell.length_b   1.000
_cell.length_c   1.000
_cell.angle_alpha   90.00
_cell.angle_beta   90.00
_cell.angle_gamma   90.00
#
_symmetry.space_group_name_H-M   'P 1'
#
loop_
_entity.id
_entity.type
_entity.pdbx_description
1 polymer ?
#
loop_
_entity_poly.entity_id
_entity_poly.type
_entity_poly.pdbx_seq_one_letter_code
_entity_poly.pdbx_strand_id
1 'polypeptide(L)'
;MDAKKRLKKGDAILMINPGGGFKLNSCVLEVVRDLNDDNVWKDCIARYPPENTVNRYKERYAWIADADPQTFKILLEKARDLNDDGGTEGLHC
;
A
#
# COMPACT_ATOMS: atom_id res chain seq x y z
N MET A 1 -20.48 2.96 -6.34
CA MET A 1 -19.54 2.55 -7.41
C MET A 1 -20.26 2.70 -8.74
N ASP A 2 -20.30 3.92 -9.27
CA ASP A 2 -21.16 4.29 -10.41
C ASP A 2 -20.61 3.84 -11.77
N ALA A 3 -19.44 3.20 -11.81
CA ALA A 3 -18.77 2.78 -13.05
C ALA A 3 -19.20 1.40 -13.58
N LYS A 4 -20.14 0.70 -12.91
CA LYS A 4 -20.58 -0.64 -13.34
C LYS A 4 -21.17 -0.57 -14.77
N LYS A 5 -20.74 -1.48 -15.65
CA LYS A 5 -21.14 -1.60 -17.08
C LYS A 5 -20.57 -0.55 -18.06
N ARG A 6 -19.65 0.33 -17.63
CA ARG A 6 -19.01 1.33 -18.53
C ARG A 6 -17.88 0.78 -19.39
N LEU A 7 -17.38 -0.42 -19.08
CA LEU A 7 -16.26 -1.04 -19.78
C LEU A 7 -16.76 -2.07 -20.79
N LYS A 8 -16.36 -1.90 -22.05
CA LYS A 8 -16.67 -2.76 -23.20
C LYS A 8 -15.39 -3.37 -23.76
N LYS A 9 -15.54 -4.50 -24.45
CA LYS A 9 -14.42 -5.12 -25.16
C LYS A 9 -13.74 -4.12 -26.10
N GLY A 10 -12.42 -4.02 -26.01
CA GLY A 10 -11.61 -3.09 -26.80
C GLY A 10 -11.32 -1.76 -26.11
N ASP A 11 -11.94 -1.47 -24.95
CA ASP A 11 -11.61 -0.29 -24.17
C ASP A 11 -10.19 -0.40 -23.58
N ALA A 12 -9.47 0.72 -23.58
CA ALA A 12 -8.18 0.87 -22.91
C ALA A 12 -8.36 1.68 -21.61
N ILE A 13 -7.87 1.13 -20.49
CA ILE A 13 -7.98 1.73 -19.16
C ILE A 13 -6.59 2.11 -18.69
N LEU A 14 -6.38 3.39 -18.42
CA LEU A 14 -5.18 3.87 -17.73
C LEU A 14 -5.41 3.79 -16.22
N MET A 15 -4.70 2.87 -15.56
CA MET A 15 -4.65 2.80 -14.10
C MET A 15 -3.41 3.55 -13.61
N ILE A 16 -3.64 4.51 -12.72
CA ILE A 16 -2.57 5.28 -12.08
C ILE A 16 -2.66 5.01 -10.58
N ASN A 17 -1.57 4.46 -10.03
CA ASN A 17 -1.44 4.13 -8.62
C ASN A 17 -0.40 5.06 -7.97
N PRO A 18 -0.85 6.11 -7.26
CA PRO A 18 0.04 6.89 -6.40
C PRO A 18 0.36 6.06 -5.15
N GLY A 19 1.60 5.57 -5.05
CA GLY A 19 2.12 4.98 -3.81
C GLY A 19 2.56 6.09 -2.85
N GLY A 20 2.53 5.85 -1.53
CA GLY A 20 3.04 6.78 -0.53
C GLY A 20 4.56 6.96 -0.67
N GLY A 21 5.00 7.87 -1.55
CA GLY A 21 6.39 8.16 -1.90
C GLY A 21 6.51 8.86 -3.26
N PHE A 22 7.72 8.96 -3.82
CA PHE A 22 7.99 9.59 -5.13
C PHE A 22 7.82 8.67 -6.34
N LYS A 23 7.35 7.43 -6.13
CA LYS A 23 7.18 6.44 -7.18
C LYS A 23 5.70 6.27 -7.50
N LEU A 24 5.38 6.43 -8.77
CA LEU A 24 4.06 6.22 -9.33
C LEU A 24 4.11 4.99 -10.25
N ASN A 25 3.11 4.13 -10.14
CA ASN A 25 2.94 3.01 -11.07
C ASN A 25 1.78 3.34 -12.00
N SER A 26 2.03 3.24 -13.31
CA SER A 26 1.00 3.29 -14.33
C SER A 26 0.95 1.99 -15.12
N CYS A 27 -0.24 1.45 -15.34
CA CYS A 27 -0.44 0.38 -16.30
C CYS A 27 -1.64 0.69 -17.21
N VAL A 28 -1.55 0.22 -18.45
CA VAL A 28 -2.67 0.25 -19.39
C VAL A 28 -3.24 -1.15 -19.47
N LEU A 29 -4.53 -1.28 -19.22
CA LEU A 29 -5.27 -2.54 -19.27
C LEU A 29 -6.24 -2.49 -20.45
N GLU A 30 -6.17 -3.49 -21.33
CA GLU A 30 -7.15 -3.67 -22.40
C GLU A 30 -8.28 -4.59 -21.93
N VAL A 31 -9.51 -4.18 -22.19
CA VAL A 31 -10.69 -4.99 -21.89
C VAL A 31 -10.86 -6.06 -22.97
N VAL A 32 -10.46 -7.30 -22.66
CA VAL A 32 -10.50 -8.43 -23.61
C VAL A 32 -11.90 -9.02 -23.83
N ARG A 33 -12.88 -8.68 -22.98
CA ARG A 33 -14.27 -9.16 -23.04
C ARG A 33 -15.23 -8.22 -22.33
N ASP A 34 -16.51 -8.27 -22.71
CA ASP A 34 -17.54 -7.49 -22.01
C ASP A 34 -17.72 -7.95 -20.56
N LEU A 35 -17.70 -6.98 -19.64
CA LEU A 35 -17.86 -7.20 -18.21
C LEU A 35 -19.31 -6.89 -17.80
N ASN A 36 -20.24 -7.76 -18.23
CA ASN A 36 -21.67 -7.63 -17.91
C ASN A 36 -22.06 -8.36 -16.61
N ASP A 37 -21.21 -9.27 -16.15
CA ASP A 37 -21.44 -10.06 -14.93
C ASP A 37 -21.21 -9.23 -13.66
N ASP A 38 -21.81 -9.69 -12.57
CA ASP A 38 -21.54 -9.12 -11.26
C ASP A 38 -20.05 -9.26 -10.89
N ASN A 39 -19.51 -8.22 -10.23
CA ASN A 39 -18.12 -8.26 -9.82
C ASN A 39 -17.91 -9.34 -8.74
N VAL A 40 -16.75 -10.00 -8.74
CA VAL A 40 -16.38 -11.05 -7.76
C VAL A 40 -16.36 -10.54 -6.30
N TRP A 41 -16.42 -9.22 -6.13
CA TRP A 41 -16.46 -8.54 -4.84
C TRP A 41 -17.86 -8.11 -4.41
N LYS A 42 -18.92 -8.44 -5.18
CA LYS A 42 -20.28 -7.90 -4.95
C LYS A 42 -20.76 -8.11 -3.54
N ASP A 43 -20.49 -9.29 -2.99
CA ASP A 43 -20.98 -9.70 -1.69
C ASP A 43 -20.24 -9.00 -0.54
N CYS A 44 -19.00 -8.52 -0.77
CA CYS A 44 -18.17 -7.95 0.28
C CYS A 44 -17.83 -6.46 0.09
N ILE A 45 -17.97 -5.90 -1.11
CA ILE A 45 -17.55 -4.52 -1.40
C ILE A 45 -18.37 -3.49 -0.62
N ALA A 46 -19.65 -3.76 -0.37
CA ALA A 46 -20.51 -2.90 0.43
C ALA A 46 -20.13 -2.90 1.92
N ARG A 47 -19.40 -3.92 2.37
CA ARG A 47 -18.93 -4.10 3.75
C ARG A 47 -17.46 -3.67 3.92
N TYR A 48 -16.86 -3.09 2.87
CA TYR A 48 -15.48 -2.60 2.90
C TYR A 48 -15.43 -1.08 3.15
N PRO A 49 -14.50 -0.59 3.98
CA PRO A 49 -13.59 -1.36 4.83
C PRO A 49 -14.35 -2.05 5.99
N PRO A 50 -13.87 -3.20 6.50
CA PRO A 50 -14.49 -3.87 7.64
C PRO A 50 -14.63 -2.93 8.83
N GLU A 51 -15.78 -2.96 9.53
CA GLU A 51 -16.03 -2.11 10.71
C GLU A 51 -14.99 -2.33 11.82
N ASN A 52 -14.43 -3.54 11.92
CA ASN A 52 -13.43 -3.95 12.89
C ASN A 52 -12.02 -4.02 12.30
N THR A 53 -11.65 -3.09 11.41
CA THR A 53 -10.27 -2.98 10.92
C THR A 53 -9.36 -2.44 12.04
N VAL A 54 -9.05 -3.28 13.02
CA VAL A 54 -8.04 -2.98 14.03
C VAL A 54 -6.71 -2.98 13.29
N ASN A 55 -6.13 -1.79 13.12
CA ASN A 55 -4.80 -1.68 12.55
C ASN A 55 -3.83 -2.43 13.48
N ARG A 56 -3.34 -3.61 13.03
CA ARG A 56 -2.42 -4.48 13.79
C ARG A 56 -1.12 -3.76 14.18
N TYR A 57 -0.79 -2.69 13.47
CA TYR A 57 0.39 -1.87 13.71
C TYR A 57 0.11 -0.72 14.69
N LYS A 58 -1.15 -0.46 15.06
CA LYS A 58 -1.51 0.66 15.93
C LYS A 58 -0.89 0.53 17.31
N GLU A 59 -0.92 -0.63 17.95
CA GLU A 59 -0.29 -0.80 19.27
C GLU A 59 1.23 -0.57 19.22
N ARG A 60 1.90 -1.05 18.17
CA ARG A 60 3.35 -0.97 18.04
C ARG A 60 3.84 0.40 17.54
N TYR A 61 3.04 1.10 16.75
CA TYR A 61 3.48 2.28 16.01
C TYR A 61 2.57 3.49 16.18
N ALA A 62 1.55 3.45 17.04
CA ALA A 62 0.69 4.62 17.31
C ALA A 62 1.50 5.84 17.80
N TRP A 63 2.58 5.60 18.55
CA TRP A 63 3.48 6.64 19.04
C TRP A 63 4.07 7.51 17.92
N ILE A 64 4.13 7.02 16.67
CA ILE A 64 4.62 7.77 15.51
C ILE A 64 3.74 9.00 15.24
N ALA A 65 2.43 8.90 15.48
CA ALA A 65 1.50 10.00 15.24
C ALA A 65 1.69 11.17 16.20
N ASP A 66 2.15 10.88 17.42
CA ASP A 66 2.38 11.87 18.48
C ASP A 66 3.86 12.29 18.61
N ALA A 67 4.75 11.69 17.82
CA ALA A 67 6.18 11.91 17.91
C ALA A 67 6.59 13.23 17.22
N ASP A 68 7.37 14.03 17.95
CA ASP A 68 8.03 15.21 17.39
C ASP A 68 9.09 14.80 16.34
N PRO A 69 9.23 15.53 15.21
CA PRO A 69 10.24 15.27 14.18
C PRO A 69 11.66 15.02 14.71
N GLN A 70 12.03 15.61 15.84
CA GLN A 70 13.36 15.42 16.42
C GLN A 70 13.54 14.08 17.12
N THR A 71 12.44 13.47 17.59
CA THR A 71 12.41 12.10 18.11
C THR A 71 12.85 11.11 17.05
N PHE A 72 12.44 11.31 15.78
CA PHE A 72 12.83 10.43 14.68
C PHE A 72 14.31 10.52 14.35
N LYS A 73 14.92 11.72 14.40
CA LYS A 73 16.37 11.86 14.15
C LYS A 73 17.19 11.13 15.20
N ILE A 74 16.83 11.26 16.48
CA ILE A 74 17.53 10.58 17.58
C ILE A 74 17.40 9.07 17.45
N LEU A 75 16.23 8.56 17.07
CA LEU A 75 16.02 7.12 16.85
C LEU A 75 16.83 6.59 15.65
N LEU A 76 16.94 7.39 14.58
CA LEU A 76 17.76 7.03 13.42
C LEU A 76 19.26 7.02 13.73
N GLU A 77 19.74 7.97 14.52
CA GLU A 77 21.14 8.02 14.98
C GLU A 77 21.45 6.81 15.87
N LYS A 78 20.61 6.52 16.87
CA LYS A 78 20.77 5.33 17.73
C LYS A 78 20.72 4.01 16.95
N ALA A 79 19.86 3.92 15.94
CA ALA A 79 19.80 2.74 15.09
C ALA A 79 21.03 2.58 14.20
N ARG A 80 21.72 3.68 13.86
CA ARG A 80 22.99 3.64 13.13
C ARG A 80 24.11 3.15 14.03
N ASP A 81 24.19 3.66 15.25
CA ASP A 81 25.21 3.29 16.21
C ASP A 81 25.10 1.78 16.57
N LEU A 82 23.88 1.26 16.75
CA LEU A 82 23.64 -0.18 16.99
C LEU A 82 24.07 -1.11 15.83
N ASN A 83 24.15 -0.60 14.60
CA ASN A 83 24.61 -1.38 13.45
C ASN A 83 26.13 -1.31 13.25
N ASP A 84 26.82 -0.34 13.87
CA ASP A 84 28.28 -0.24 13.86
C ASP A 84 28.93 -1.14 14.94
N ASP A 85 28.14 -1.65 15.90
CA ASP A 85 28.63 -2.40 17.06
C ASP A 85 28.72 -3.94 16.87
N GLY A 86 28.34 -4.49 15.69
CA GLY A 86 28.50 -5.92 15.45
C GLY A 86 28.02 -6.43 14.09
N GLY A 87 28.96 -6.83 13.22
CA GLY A 87 28.61 -7.64 12.05
C GLY A 87 29.59 -7.67 10.86
N THR A 88 30.91 -7.60 11.03
CA THR A 88 31.82 -8.09 9.99
C THR A 88 31.93 -9.61 10.06
N GLU A 89 30.89 -10.33 9.66
CA GLU A 89 31.03 -11.73 9.24
C GLU A 89 30.19 -12.01 7.99
N GLY A 90 30.91 -12.11 6.86
CA GLY A 90 30.61 -13.04 5.77
C GLY A 90 29.36 -12.81 4.93
N LEU A 91 29.52 -12.07 3.82
CA LEU A 91 28.81 -12.40 2.58
C LEU A 91 29.75 -12.20 1.40
N HIS A 92 30.43 -13.30 1.08
CA HIS A 92 30.90 -13.58 -0.27
C HIS A 92 29.66 -13.87 -1.13
N CYS A 93 29.45 -13.04 -2.14
CA CYS A 93 28.86 -13.43 -3.42
C CYS A 93 29.50 -12.57 -4.51
#